data_AF-A0A936L2U4-F1
#
_entry.id   AF-A0A936L2U4-F1
#
_cell.length_a   1.000
_cell.length_b   1.000
_cell.length_c   1.000
_cell.angle_alpha   90.00
_cell.angle_beta   90.00
_cell.angle_gamma   90.00
#
_symmetry.space_group_name_H-M   'P 1'
#
loop_
_entity.id
_entity.type
_entity.pdbx_description
1 polymer ?
#
loop_
_entity_poly.entity_id
_entity_poly.type
_entity_poly.pdbx_seq_one_letter_code
_entity_poly.pdbx_strand_id
1 'polypeptide(L)'
;MDTLQIAGSLISEIGWYLFEIKDFKSSLKYFKRGNAIYPEDHNMAINLAHLYLYNNEFEKAKEIYQQRRKEIIRAAYSGEDLMRDDYTYLKNKKFDLSPLNRMFDELKITKP
;
A
#
# COMPACT_ATOMS: atom_id res chain seq x y z
N MET A 1 -26.06 6.20 3.91
CA MET A 1 -24.79 5.56 4.32
C MET A 1 -24.44 4.59 3.20
N ASP A 2 -23.34 4.82 2.49
CA ASP A 2 -22.93 3.96 1.37
C ASP A 2 -22.29 2.69 1.93
N THR A 3 -23.00 1.57 1.85
CA THR A 3 -22.57 0.28 2.38
C THR A 3 -21.31 -0.25 1.68
N LEU A 4 -21.04 0.19 0.45
CA LEU A 4 -19.83 -0.17 -0.28
C LEU A 4 -18.61 0.51 0.31
N GLN A 5 -18.72 1.78 0.70
CA GLN A 5 -17.62 2.51 1.33
C GLN A 5 -17.24 1.93 2.69
N ILE A 6 -18.24 1.49 3.47
CA ILE A 6 -18.02 0.83 4.77
C ILE A 6 -17.22 -0.47 4.62
N ALA A 7 -17.56 -1.28 3.61
CA ALA A 7 -16.86 -2.54 3.37
C ALA A 7 -15.40 -2.33 2.92
N GLY A 8 -15.09 -1.26 2.18
CA GLY A 8 -13.72 -0.88 1.83
C GLY A 8 -12.88 -0.47 3.05
N SER A 9 -13.46 0.34 3.94
CA SER A 9 -12.79 0.74 5.21
C SER A 9 -12.47 -0.48 6.08
N LEU A 10 -13.44 -1.38 6.26
CA LEU A 10 -13.25 -2.56 7.09
C LEU A 10 -12.19 -3.51 6.54
N ILE A 11 -12.13 -3.71 5.21
CA ILE A 11 -11.08 -4.52 4.58
C ILE A 11 -9.70 -3.89 4.84
N SER A 12 -9.60 -2.57 4.71
CA SER A 12 -8.34 -1.84 4.96
C SER A 12 -7.91 -1.95 6.42
N GLU A 13 -8.82 -1.76 7.37
CA GLU A 13 -8.55 -1.88 8.81
C GLU A 13 -8.05 -3.29 9.20
N ILE A 14 -8.73 -4.34 8.72
CA ILE A 14 -8.32 -5.72 8.98
C ILE A 14 -6.97 -6.02 8.31
N GLY A 15 -6.79 -5.57 7.07
CA GLY A 15 -5.54 -5.72 6.32
C GLY A 15 -4.35 -5.09 7.05
N TRP A 16 -4.50 -3.87 7.54
CA TRP A 16 -3.47 -3.16 8.30
C TRP A 16 -3.20 -3.79 9.66
N TYR A 17 -4.23 -4.21 10.40
CA TYR A 17 -4.05 -4.94 11.64
C TYR A 17 -3.18 -6.19 11.44
N LEU A 18 -3.50 -7.00 10.42
CA LEU A 18 -2.74 -8.20 10.08
C LEU A 18 -1.30 -7.87 9.64
N PHE A 19 -1.12 -6.79 8.89
CA PHE A 19 0.20 -6.30 8.50
C PHE A 19 1.05 -5.92 9.72
N GLU A 20 0.47 -5.20 10.69
CA GLU A 20 1.16 -4.72 11.88
C GLU A 20 1.65 -5.85 12.79
N ILE A 21 0.87 -6.93 12.89
CA ILE A 21 1.28 -8.15 13.62
C ILE A 21 2.17 -9.08 12.77
N LYS A 22 2.61 -8.61 11.59
CA LYS A 22 3.49 -9.31 10.64
C LYS A 22 2.88 -10.57 10.01
N ASP A 23 1.55 -10.72 10.05
CA ASP A 23 0.85 -11.74 9.25
C ASP A 23 0.63 -11.21 7.83
N PHE A 24 1.74 -11.06 7.10
CA PHE A 24 1.74 -10.55 5.73
C PHE A 24 0.96 -11.45 4.77
N LYS A 25 0.90 -12.76 5.04
CA LYS A 25 0.17 -13.72 4.20
C LYS A 25 -1.33 -13.53 4.31
N SER A 26 -1.87 -13.37 5.52
CA SER A 26 -3.29 -13.09 5.70
C SER A 26 -3.64 -11.68 5.24
N SER A 27 -2.83 -10.68 5.57
CA SER A 27 -3.02 -9.30 5.12
C SER A 27 -3.09 -9.20 3.59
N LEU A 28 -2.18 -9.88 2.87
CA LEU A 28 -2.19 -9.96 1.41
C LEU A 28 -3.52 -10.50 0.86
N LYS A 29 -4.11 -11.52 1.50
CA LYS A 29 -5.42 -12.06 1.06
C LYS A 29 -6.53 -11.00 1.16
N TYR A 30 -6.53 -10.20 2.24
CA TYR A 30 -7.51 -9.14 2.42
C TYR A 30 -7.34 -8.03 1.40
N PHE A 31 -6.11 -7.54 1.19
CA PHE A 31 -5.88 -6.48 0.19
C PHE A 31 -6.09 -6.95 -1.25
N LYS A 32 -5.79 -8.22 -1.58
CA LYS A 32 -6.17 -8.78 -2.89
C LYS A 32 -7.68 -8.79 -3.09
N ARG A 33 -8.45 -9.17 -2.06
CA ARG A 33 -9.92 -9.13 -2.11
C ARG A 33 -10.43 -7.69 -2.20
N GLY A 34 -9.88 -6.77 -1.41
CA GLY A 34 -10.22 -5.36 -1.45
C GLY A 34 -9.99 -4.76 -2.83
N ASN A 35 -8.82 -4.96 -3.42
CA ASN A 35 -8.50 -4.45 -4.75
C ASN A 35 -9.37 -5.08 -5.86
N ALA A 36 -9.85 -6.31 -5.69
CA ALA A 36 -10.78 -6.93 -6.63
C ALA A 36 -12.20 -6.32 -6.55
N ILE A 37 -12.62 -5.84 -5.38
CA ILE A 37 -13.92 -5.20 -5.16
C ILE A 37 -13.85 -3.70 -5.50
N TYR A 38 -12.72 -3.06 -5.20
CA TYR A 38 -12.48 -1.62 -5.37
C TYR A 38 -11.23 -1.37 -6.22
N PRO A 39 -11.23 -1.74 -7.52
CA PRO A 39 -10.06 -1.59 -8.39
C PRO A 39 -9.67 -0.12 -8.64
N GLU A 40 -10.60 0.82 -8.43
CA GLU A 40 -10.36 2.26 -8.57
C GLU A 40 -9.86 2.91 -7.27
N ASP A 41 -9.86 2.18 -6.15
CA ASP A 41 -9.36 2.72 -4.87
C ASP A 41 -7.83 2.70 -4.86
N HIS A 42 -7.26 3.90 -4.95
CA HIS A 42 -5.82 4.10 -4.95
C HIS A 42 -5.15 3.59 -3.66
N ASN A 43 -5.75 3.82 -2.48
CA ASN A 43 -5.17 3.35 -1.23
C ASN A 43 -5.16 1.83 -1.18
N MET A 44 -6.23 1.19 -1.68
CA MET A 44 -6.32 -0.26 -1.75
C MET A 44 -5.21 -0.85 -2.64
N ALA A 45 -4.95 -0.23 -3.78
CA ALA A 45 -3.88 -0.64 -4.69
C ALA A 45 -2.49 -0.45 -4.07
N ILE A 46 -2.19 0.70 -3.49
CA ILE A 46 -0.90 0.97 -2.84
C ILE A 46 -0.67 0.05 -1.63
N ASN A 47 -1.70 -0.19 -0.81
CA ASN A 47 -1.63 -1.15 0.28
C ASN A 47 -1.35 -2.58 -0.21
N LEU A 48 -1.98 -3.00 -1.31
CA LEU A 48 -1.66 -4.27 -1.95
C LEU A 48 -0.20 -4.31 -2.43
N ALA A 49 0.34 -3.22 -2.96
CA ALA A 49 1.74 -3.12 -3.38
C ALA A 49 2.71 -3.24 -2.19
N HIS A 50 2.43 -2.59 -1.05
CA HIS A 50 3.16 -2.82 0.20
C HIS A 50 3.15 -4.29 0.58
N LEU A 51 2.00 -4.94 0.51
CA LEU A 51 1.90 -6.35 0.88
C LEU A 51 2.65 -7.27 -0.08
N TYR A 52 2.70 -6.95 -1.37
CA TYR A 52 3.57 -7.66 -2.30
C TYR A 52 5.06 -7.48 -1.95
N LEU A 53 5.50 -6.27 -1.55
CA LEU A 53 6.88 -6.06 -1.09
C LEU A 53 7.23 -6.94 0.11
N TYR A 54 6.37 -6.94 1.15
CA TYR A 54 6.61 -7.68 2.39
C TYR A 54 6.35 -9.19 2.28
N ASN A 55 5.78 -9.65 1.15
CA ASN A 55 5.69 -11.08 0.79
C ASN A 55 6.75 -11.52 -0.24
N ASN A 56 7.81 -10.72 -0.47
CA ASN A 56 8.87 -11.00 -1.45
C ASN A 56 8.39 -11.08 -2.92
N GLU A 57 7.25 -10.48 -3.25
CA GLU A 57 6.69 -10.40 -4.59
C GLU A 57 7.02 -9.04 -5.25
N PHE A 58 8.32 -8.72 -5.32
CA PHE A 58 8.82 -7.38 -5.68
C PHE A 58 8.31 -6.86 -7.03
N GLU A 59 8.30 -7.68 -8.08
CA GLU A 59 7.87 -7.24 -9.42
C GLU A 59 6.39 -6.86 -9.46
N LYS A 60 5.52 -7.58 -8.72
CA LYS A 60 4.10 -7.23 -8.62
C LYS A 60 3.88 -5.91 -7.89
N ALA A 61 4.65 -5.68 -6.83
CA ALA A 61 4.62 -4.40 -6.15
C ALA A 61 5.08 -3.27 -7.09
N LYS A 62 6.18 -3.47 -7.81
CA LYS A 62 6.75 -2.51 -8.76
C LYS A 62 5.73 -2.09 -9.81
N GLU A 63 5.04 -3.06 -10.40
CA GLU A 63 4.00 -2.81 -11.40
C GLU A 63 2.92 -1.87 -10.86
N ILE A 64 2.35 -2.17 -9.69
CA ILE A 64 1.30 -1.35 -9.09
C ILE A 64 1.83 0.05 -8.75
N TYR A 65 3.00 0.14 -8.12
CA TYR A 65 3.58 1.45 -7.81
C TYR A 65 3.83 2.29 -9.05
N GLN A 66 4.34 1.70 -10.14
CA GLN A 66 4.57 2.42 -11.39
C GLN A 66 3.28 2.97 -11.99
N GLN A 67 2.21 2.19 -11.97
CA GLN A 67 0.91 2.60 -12.49
C GLN A 67 0.28 3.72 -11.63
N ARG A 68 0.38 3.60 -10.31
CA ARG A 68 -0.38 4.46 -9.38
C ARG A 68 0.38 5.70 -8.92
N ARG A 69 1.70 5.67 -8.78
CA ARG A 69 2.51 6.73 -8.12
C ARG A 69 2.18 8.18 -8.52
N LYS A 70 1.83 8.46 -9.77
CA LYS A 70 1.58 9.82 -10.27
C LYS A 70 0.10 10.25 -10.18
N GLU A 71 -0.80 9.34 -9.85
CA GLU A 71 -2.23 9.66 -9.71
C GLU A 71 -2.45 10.65 -8.58
N ILE A 72 -3.31 11.65 -8.82
CA ILE A 72 -3.73 12.62 -7.80
C ILE A 72 -4.92 12.04 -7.06
N ILE A 73 -4.76 11.78 -5.76
CA ILE A 73 -5.76 11.15 -4.90
C ILE A 73 -6.67 12.22 -4.28
N ARG A 74 -6.08 13.37 -3.89
CA ARG A 74 -6.77 14.57 -3.38
C ARG A 74 -5.93 15.81 -3.67
N ALA A 75 -6.45 17.00 -3.39
CA ALA A 75 -5.80 18.27 -3.75
C ALA A 75 -4.31 18.31 -3.35
N ALA A 76 -3.44 18.44 -4.36
CA ALA A 76 -1.98 18.44 -4.24
C ALA A 76 -1.37 17.19 -3.55
N TYR A 77 -2.06 16.05 -3.58
CA TYR A 77 -1.62 14.81 -2.93
C TYR A 77 -1.67 13.65 -3.93
N SER A 78 -0.49 13.14 -4.25
CA SER A 78 -0.26 12.08 -5.23
C SER A 78 0.00 10.72 -4.57
N GLY A 79 0.03 9.66 -5.39
CA GLY A 79 0.49 8.34 -4.94
C GLY A 79 1.90 8.35 -4.34
N GLU A 80 2.82 9.16 -4.86
CA GLU A 80 4.16 9.31 -4.26
C GLU A 80 4.09 9.95 -2.86
N ASP A 81 3.14 10.85 -2.62
CA ASP A 81 2.95 11.45 -1.29
C ASP A 81 2.41 10.43 -0.30
N LEU A 82 1.45 9.60 -0.72
CA LEU A 82 0.99 8.45 0.07
C LEU A 82 2.13 7.49 0.40
N MET A 83 2.97 7.16 -0.58
CA MET A 83 4.13 6.30 -0.34
C MET A 83 5.11 6.89 0.69
N ARG A 84 5.31 8.22 0.70
CA ARG A 84 6.17 8.89 1.69
C ARG A 84 5.56 8.87 3.09
N ASP A 85 4.24 9.05 3.18
CA ASP A 85 3.52 8.92 4.45
C ASP A 85 3.65 7.50 5.00
N ASP A 86 3.43 6.48 4.16
CA ASP A 86 3.58 5.07 4.53
C ASP A 86 5.02 4.74 4.93
N TYR A 87 6.02 5.27 4.22
CA TYR A 87 7.43 5.13 4.60
C TYR A 87 7.66 5.64 6.03
N THR A 88 7.16 6.83 6.34
CA THR A 88 7.30 7.45 7.67
C THR A 88 6.57 6.62 8.73
N TYR A 89 5.38 6.13 8.42
CA TYR A 89 4.61 5.25 9.29
C TYR A 89 5.39 3.98 9.65
N LEU A 90 5.88 3.27 8.64
CA LEU A 90 6.62 2.01 8.79
C LEU A 90 7.94 2.21 9.53
N LYS A 91 8.63 3.33 9.28
CA LYS A 91 9.83 3.74 10.02
C LYS A 91 9.54 3.92 11.51
N ASN A 92 8.48 4.64 11.85
CA ASN A 92 8.08 4.89 13.24
C ASN A 92 7.65 3.60 13.95
N LYS A 93 7.04 2.66 13.22
CA LYS A 93 6.68 1.32 13.71
C LYS A 93 7.85 0.33 13.73
N LYS A 94 9.07 0.76 13.39
CA LYS A 94 10.31 -0.05 13.38
C LYS A 94 10.23 -1.27 12.45
N PHE A 95 9.57 -1.14 11.31
CA PHE A 95 9.60 -2.15 10.26
C PHE A 95 10.96 -2.19 9.56
N ASP A 96 11.28 -3.33 8.94
CA ASP A 96 12.37 -3.39 7.96
C ASP A 96 11.96 -2.60 6.72
N LEU A 97 12.69 -1.52 6.44
CA LEU A 97 12.45 -0.64 5.30
C LEU A 97 13.26 -1.04 4.06
N SER A 98 14.09 -2.07 4.13
CA SER A 98 14.91 -2.51 2.99
C SER A 98 14.11 -2.74 1.70
N PRO A 99 12.92 -3.39 1.73
CA PRO A 99 12.10 -3.57 0.53
C PRO A 99 11.59 -2.25 -0.05
N LEU A 100 11.14 -1.34 0.83
CA LEU A 100 10.60 -0.04 0.43
C LEU A 100 11.69 0.92 -0.03
N ASN A 101 12.86 0.91 0.62
CA ASN A 101 14.05 1.64 0.18
C ASN A 101 14.43 1.27 -1.26
N ARG A 102 14.50 -0.04 -1.56
CA ARG A 102 14.76 -0.53 -2.91
C ARG A 102 13.71 -0.02 -3.90
N MET A 103 12.43 -0.05 -3.52
CA MET A 103 11.35 0.45 -4.37
C MET A 103 11.49 1.96 -4.66
N PHE A 104 11.79 2.77 -3.64
CA PHE A 104 12.01 4.21 -3.81
C PHE A 104 13.19 4.50 -4.74
N ASP A 105 14.29 3.75 -4.60
CA ASP A 105 15.48 3.90 -5.44
C ASP A 105 15.18 3.52 -6.90
N GLU A 106 14.51 2.40 -7.14
CA GLU A 106 14.10 1.92 -8.47
C GLU A 106 13.15 2.90 -9.18
N LEU A 107 12.24 3.50 -8.43
CA LEU A 107 11.27 4.46 -8.94
C LEU A 107 11.79 5.91 -8.94
N LYS A 108 12.99 6.15 -8.42
CA LYS A 108 13.58 7.48 -8.26
C LYS A 108 12.66 8.45 -7.49
N ILE A 109 12.03 7.94 -6.42
CA ILE A 109 11.17 8.72 -5.53
C ILE A 109 12.04 9.23 -4.37
N THR A 110 11.97 10.54 -4.11
CA THR A 110 12.65 11.14 -2.95
C THR A 110 12.04 10.62 -1.64
N LYS A 111 12.89 10.06 -0.78
CA LYS A 111 12.54 9.58 0.57
C LYS A 111 12.25 10.77 1.51
N PRO A 112 11.32 10.61 2.48
CA PRO A 112 11.02 11.63 3.49
C PRO A 112 12.10 11.71 4.58
#